data_AF-A0A1D1ZVJ0-F1
#
_entry.id   AF-A0A1D1ZVJ0-F1
#
_cell.length_a   1.000
_cell.length_b   1.000
_cell.length_c   1.000
_cell.angle_alpha   90.00
_cell.angle_beta   90.00
_cell.angle_gamma   90.00
#
_symmetry.space_group_name_H-M   'P 1'
#
loop_
_entity.id
_entity.type
_entity.pdbx_description
1 polymer ?
#
loop_
_entity_poly.entity_id
_entity_poly.type
_entity_poly.pdbx_seq_one_letter_code
_entity_poly.pdbx_strand_id
1 'polypeptide(L)'
;MQALEAVQAGIGLMILDTVIAPNLANVSGQWEEKLVVVGITKLIVEAPQLQAQENQGVAGKLLDALLRLLDGTSSSAGASGDEAGDEEAGVGAGGYSAAFAKLHNAQRVEPDPLPGIKDAGVFLAASLAKRGAAAPGTVPALVAAHVSADHQAKLASLASRAGVQLT
;
A
#
# COMPACT_ATOMS: atom_id res chain seq x y z
N MET A 1 7.11 -11.74 7.73
CA MET A 1 6.29 -12.80 8.35
C MET A 1 7.04 -13.53 9.47
N GLN A 2 8.21 -14.16 9.22
CA GLN A 2 8.91 -14.99 10.23
C GLN A 2 9.14 -14.32 11.60
N ALA A 3 9.50 -13.02 11.64
CA ALA A 3 9.68 -12.30 12.90
C ALA A 3 8.39 -12.17 13.73
N LEU A 4 7.23 -12.04 13.08
CA LEU A 4 5.93 -11.98 13.76
C LEU A 4 5.52 -13.37 14.25
N GLU A 5 5.72 -14.39 13.41
CA GLU A 5 5.43 -15.79 13.75
C GLU A 5 6.27 -16.30 14.95
N ALA A 6 7.48 -15.74 15.15
CA ALA A 6 8.33 -16.07 16.30
C ALA A 6 7.74 -15.58 17.64
N VAL A 7 6.89 -14.55 17.62
CA VAL A 7 6.18 -14.07 18.81
C VAL A 7 5.00 -14.98 19.10
N GLN A 8 4.18 -15.25 18.08
CA GLN A 8 3.06 -16.17 18.16
C GLN A 8 2.65 -16.64 16.76
N ALA A 9 2.44 -17.94 16.60
CA ALA A 9 1.96 -18.51 15.34
C ALA A 9 0.62 -17.89 14.93
N GLY A 10 0.51 -17.44 13.68
CA GLY A 10 -0.69 -16.83 13.11
C GLY A 10 -0.89 -15.35 13.45
N ILE A 11 -0.05 -14.75 14.29
CA ILE A 11 -0.21 -13.33 14.66
C ILE A 11 0.00 -12.40 13.46
N GLY A 12 0.85 -12.79 12.51
CA GLY A 12 1.09 -12.01 11.30
C GLY A 12 -0.17 -11.85 10.46
N LEU A 13 -0.90 -12.95 10.24
CA LEU A 13 -2.16 -12.93 9.49
C LEU A 13 -3.25 -12.14 10.21
N MET A 14 -3.34 -12.29 11.54
CA MET A 14 -4.30 -11.53 12.36
C MET A 14 -4.03 -10.02 12.30
N ILE A 15 -2.76 -9.59 12.41
CA ILE A 15 -2.39 -8.18 12.28
C ILE A 15 -2.70 -7.65 10.88
N LEU A 16 -2.43 -8.44 9.84
CA LEU A 16 -2.72 -8.05 8.46
C LEU A 16 -4.22 -7.79 8.24
N ASP A 17 -5.08 -8.65 8.79
CA ASP A 17 -6.53 -8.52 8.64
C ASP A 17 -7.12 -7.42 9.55
N THR A 18 -6.71 -7.38 10.82
CA THR A 18 -7.37 -6.54 11.83
C THR A 18 -6.77 -5.14 11.98
N VAL A 19 -5.49 -4.98 11.64
CA VAL A 19 -4.77 -3.71 11.83
C VAL A 19 -4.39 -3.12 10.49
N ILE A 20 -3.68 -3.86 9.64
CA ILE A 20 -3.13 -3.28 8.40
C ILE A 20 -4.24 -2.99 7.39
N ALA A 21 -5.06 -3.97 7.02
CA ALA A 21 -6.11 -3.80 6.02
C ALA A 21 -7.04 -2.59 6.27
N PRO A 22 -7.58 -2.35 7.49
CA PRO A 22 -8.43 -1.18 7.72
C PRO A 22 -7.66 0.15 7.77
N ASN A 23 -6.37 0.14 8.12
CA ASN A 23 -5.57 1.37 8.23
C ASN A 23 -4.87 1.78 6.93
N LEU A 24 -4.89 0.93 5.89
CA LEU A 24 -4.28 1.26 4.60
C LEU A 24 -4.87 2.53 3.97
N ALA A 25 -6.14 2.83 4.22
CA ALA A 25 -6.79 4.04 3.73
C ALA A 25 -6.29 5.33 4.42
N ASN A 26 -5.63 5.21 5.58
CA ASN A 26 -5.12 6.35 6.34
C ASN A 26 -3.67 6.69 6.01
N VAL A 27 -3.03 5.93 5.10
CA VAL A 27 -1.68 6.22 4.65
C VAL A 27 -1.71 7.44 3.73
N SER A 28 -0.90 8.43 4.08
CA SER A 28 -0.72 9.65 3.30
C SER A 28 0.76 9.95 3.12
N GLY A 29 1.09 10.57 1.99
CA GLY A 29 2.46 10.95 1.66
C GLY A 29 2.95 10.20 0.42
N GLN A 30 3.60 10.92 -0.48
CA GLN A 30 3.98 10.40 -1.79
C GLN A 30 4.88 9.15 -1.68
N TRP A 31 5.82 9.15 -0.73
CA TRP A 31 6.77 8.06 -0.57
C TRP A 31 6.19 6.92 0.26
N GLU A 32 5.40 7.24 1.28
CA GLU A 32 4.72 6.33 2.18
C GLU A 32 3.69 5.49 1.42
N GLU A 33 2.83 6.13 0.64
CA GLU A 33 1.82 5.45 -0.19
C GLU A 33 2.49 4.50 -1.18
N LYS A 34 3.54 4.97 -1.87
CA LYS A 34 4.32 4.16 -2.80
C LYS A 34 4.96 2.95 -2.11
N LEU A 35 5.58 3.16 -0.94
CA LEU A 35 6.25 2.11 -0.18
C LEU A 35 5.27 1.07 0.32
N VAL A 36 4.11 1.50 0.83
CA VAL A 36 3.05 0.62 1.30
C VAL A 36 2.48 -0.21 0.15
N VAL A 37 2.17 0.42 -1.00
CA VAL A 37 1.66 -0.31 -2.16
C VAL A 37 2.64 -1.39 -2.62
N VAL A 38 3.92 -1.04 -2.77
CA VAL A 38 4.96 -1.99 -3.20
C VAL A 38 5.17 -3.09 -2.15
N GLY A 39 5.21 -2.72 -0.86
CA GLY A 39 5.44 -3.65 0.24
C GLY A 39 4.33 -4.69 0.39
N ILE A 40 3.06 -4.25 0.39
CA ILE A 40 1.92 -5.16 0.50
C ILE A 40 1.74 -5.98 -0.79
N THR A 41 2.04 -5.41 -1.97
CA THR A 41 2.07 -6.18 -3.23
C THR A 41 3.03 -7.35 -3.12
N LYS A 42 4.27 -7.10 -2.69
CA LYS A 42 5.26 -8.16 -2.50
C LYS A 42 4.81 -9.16 -1.45
N LEU A 43 4.19 -8.71 -0.37
CA LEU A 43 3.66 -9.59 0.65
C LEU A 43 2.60 -10.54 0.08
N ILE A 44 1.65 -10.05 -0.71
CA ILE A 44 0.60 -10.86 -1.36
C ILE A 44 1.21 -11.85 -2.37
N VAL A 45 2.21 -11.42 -3.13
CA VAL A 45 2.78 -12.23 -4.22
C VAL A 45 3.85 -13.22 -3.75
N GLU A 46 4.59 -12.92 -2.68
CA GLU A 46 5.76 -13.70 -2.26
C GLU A 46 5.55 -14.46 -0.93
N ALA A 47 4.61 -14.06 -0.06
CA ALA A 47 4.45 -14.70 1.25
C ALA A 47 3.63 -16.01 1.14
N PRO A 48 4.20 -17.19 1.47
CA PRO A 48 3.50 -18.47 1.36
C PRO A 48 2.21 -18.54 2.18
N GLN A 49 2.19 -17.87 3.34
CA GLN A 49 1.04 -17.83 4.23
C GLN A 49 -0.18 -17.16 3.58
N LEU A 50 0.02 -16.14 2.75
CA LEU A 50 -1.06 -15.46 2.01
C LEU A 50 -1.39 -16.17 0.69
N GLN A 51 -0.50 -17.03 0.20
CA GLN A 51 -0.76 -17.87 -0.96
C GLN A 51 -1.58 -19.13 -0.63
N ALA A 52 -1.62 -19.53 0.66
CA ALA A 52 -2.43 -20.65 1.11
C ALA A 52 -3.93 -20.40 0.84
N GLN A 53 -4.65 -21.45 0.45
CA GLN A 53 -6.07 -21.35 0.08
C GLN A 53 -6.94 -20.90 1.27
N GLU A 54 -6.61 -21.35 2.49
CA GLU A 54 -7.29 -20.94 3.72
C GLU A 54 -7.21 -19.44 4.03
N ASN A 55 -6.20 -18.74 3.50
CA ASN A 55 -5.91 -17.34 3.81
C ASN A 55 -6.20 -16.39 2.64
N GLN A 56 -6.83 -16.88 1.56
CA GLN A 56 -7.20 -16.04 0.41
C GLN A 56 -8.11 -14.88 0.82
N GLY A 57 -8.94 -15.04 1.86
CA GLY A 57 -9.77 -13.95 2.38
C GLY A 57 -8.95 -12.75 2.87
N VAL A 58 -7.82 -12.99 3.56
CA VAL A 58 -6.94 -11.92 4.05
C VAL A 58 -6.20 -11.27 2.87
N ALA A 59 -5.68 -12.07 1.93
CA ALA A 59 -5.02 -11.56 0.72
C ALA A 59 -5.97 -10.69 -0.12
N GLY A 60 -7.23 -11.09 -0.24
CA GLY A 60 -8.26 -10.38 -0.99
C GLY A 60 -8.63 -9.05 -0.34
N LYS A 61 -8.82 -9.02 0.99
CA LYS A 61 -9.04 -7.78 1.74
C LYS A 61 -7.88 -6.81 1.61
N LEU A 62 -6.64 -7.29 1.70
CA LEU A 62 -5.44 -6.46 1.50
C LEU A 62 -5.38 -5.90 0.08
N LEU A 63 -5.73 -6.70 -0.94
CA LEU A 63 -5.77 -6.25 -2.33
C LEU A 63 -6.85 -5.17 -2.54
N ASP A 64 -8.05 -5.37 -2.00
CA ASP A 64 -9.13 -4.38 -2.08
C ASP A 64 -8.74 -3.07 -1.39
N ALA A 65 -8.15 -3.14 -0.20
CA ALA A 65 -7.67 -1.97 0.54
C ALA A 65 -6.53 -1.23 -0.20
N LEU A 66 -5.63 -1.95 -0.87
CA LEU A 66 -4.61 -1.36 -1.74
C LEU A 66 -5.21 -0.61 -2.93
N LEU A 67 -6.25 -1.17 -3.56
CA LEU A 67 -6.90 -0.54 -4.70
C LEU A 67 -7.63 0.76 -4.29
N ARG A 68 -8.23 0.78 -3.09
CA ARG A 68 -8.80 1.98 -2.46
C ARG A 68 -7.74 3.06 -2.21
N LEU A 69 -6.59 2.66 -1.64
CA LEU A 69 -5.48 3.59 -1.41
C LEU A 69 -5.05 4.24 -2.73
N LEU A 70 -4.85 3.43 -3.77
CA LEU A 70 -4.52 3.92 -5.11
C LEU A 70 -5.61 4.80 -5.72
N ASP A 71 -6.87 4.75 -5.27
CA ASP A 71 -7.95 5.65 -5.73
C ASP A 71 -7.80 7.02 -5.10
N GLY A 72 -7.54 7.06 -3.79
CA GLY A 72 -7.24 8.29 -3.07
C GLY A 72 -6.01 9.02 -3.61
N THR A 73 -4.94 8.30 -3.96
CA THR A 73 -3.69 8.89 -4.45
C THR A 73 -3.85 9.67 -5.76
N SER A 74 -4.85 9.34 -6.60
CA SER A 74 -5.08 10.05 -7.85
C SER A 74 -5.46 11.53 -7.65
N SER A 75 -5.97 11.89 -6.47
CA SER A 75 -6.32 13.25 -6.08
C SER A 75 -5.15 14.05 -5.47
N SER A 76 -4.05 13.41 -5.05
CA SER A 76 -2.91 14.09 -4.42
C SER A 76 -1.76 14.41 -5.39
N ALA A 77 -1.84 13.93 -6.64
CA ALA A 77 -0.83 14.16 -7.69
C ALA A 77 -0.67 15.63 -8.14
N GLY A 78 -1.45 16.55 -7.56
CA GLY A 78 -1.32 18.00 -7.76
C GLY A 78 -0.43 18.71 -6.72
N ALA A 79 0.04 18.05 -5.66
CA ALA A 79 0.88 18.67 -4.63
C ALA A 79 2.38 18.51 -4.96
N SER A 80 2.79 18.89 -6.17
CA SER A 80 4.16 19.30 -6.42
C SER A 80 4.24 20.81 -6.16
N GLY A 81 4.60 21.20 -4.94
CA GLY A 81 4.85 22.60 -4.61
C GLY A 81 4.50 22.90 -3.16
N ASP A 82 5.54 23.25 -2.40
CA ASP A 82 5.48 23.90 -1.10
C ASP A 82 4.79 23.16 0.06
N GLU A 83 5.61 22.50 0.88
CA GLU A 83 5.40 22.51 2.34
C GLU A 83 5.62 23.94 2.89
N ALA A 84 4.81 24.90 2.45
CA ALA A 84 4.67 26.21 3.04
C ALA A 84 3.22 26.34 3.53
N GLY A 85 3.01 25.96 4.79
CA GLY A 85 1.70 25.98 5.43
C GLY A 85 1.79 25.58 6.89
N ASP A 86 2.48 26.42 7.66
CA ASP A 86 2.35 26.53 9.11
C ASP A 86 0.88 26.50 9.53
N GLU A 87 0.48 25.49 10.31
CA GLU A 87 -0.64 25.59 11.25
C GLU A 87 -0.27 24.82 12.55
N GLU A 88 0.79 25.27 13.24
CA GLU A 88 0.86 25.07 14.69
C GLU A 88 0.05 26.16 15.39
N ALA A 89 -1.28 26.03 15.39
CA ALA A 89 -2.16 26.90 16.17
C ALA A 89 -3.30 26.10 16.79
N GLY A 90 -2.95 25.25 17.76
CA GLY A 90 -3.87 24.44 18.56
C GLY A 90 -3.53 24.49 20.05
N VAL A 91 -3.51 25.71 20.59
CA VAL A 91 -3.39 26.10 22.00
C VAL A 91 -4.11 25.13 22.95
N GLY A 92 -3.34 24.37 23.74
CA GLY A 92 -3.83 23.51 24.80
C GLY A 92 -3.00 23.67 26.07
N ALA A 93 -3.34 24.68 26.87
CA ALA A 93 -3.03 24.83 28.29
C ALA A 93 -1.54 24.79 28.75
N GLY A 94 -0.93 25.98 28.86
CA GLY A 94 -0.17 26.36 30.07
C GLY A 94 1.06 25.52 30.47
N GLY A 95 1.88 25.07 29.52
CA GLY A 95 3.18 24.47 29.80
C GLY A 95 4.20 24.92 28.76
N TYR A 96 5.45 25.17 29.19
CA TYR A 96 6.60 25.51 28.36
C TYR A 96 6.62 24.70 27.05
N SER A 97 6.24 25.32 25.92
CA SER A 97 6.33 24.69 24.61
C SER A 97 7.77 24.83 24.10
N ALA A 98 8.48 23.71 24.00
CA ALA A 98 9.77 23.67 23.33
C ALA A 98 9.53 23.73 21.81
N ALA A 99 9.59 24.94 21.24
CA ALA A 99 9.49 25.12 19.80
C ALA A 99 10.76 24.57 19.12
N PHE A 100 10.62 23.54 18.30
CA PHE A 100 11.71 23.05 17.45
C PHE A 100 11.85 23.97 16.23
N ALA A 101 12.90 24.81 16.22
CA ALA A 101 13.24 25.60 15.04
C ALA A 101 13.80 24.68 13.94
N LYS A 102 13.00 24.38 12.91
CA LYS A 102 13.49 23.71 11.70
C LYS A 102 14.43 24.65 10.95
N LEU A 103 15.73 24.32 10.90
CA LEU A 103 16.71 25.09 10.14
C LEU A 103 16.55 24.82 8.64
N HIS A 104 16.04 25.80 7.90
CA HIS A 104 15.84 25.72 6.44
C HIS A 104 17.10 25.28 5.64
N ASN A 105 18.30 25.58 6.14
CA ASN A 105 19.57 25.22 5.48
C ASN A 105 20.15 23.85 5.90
N ALA A 106 19.54 23.13 6.84
CA ALA A 106 19.98 21.82 7.30
C ALA A 106 18.94 20.72 6.98
N GLN A 107 17.98 21.02 6.10
CA GLN A 107 16.92 20.10 5.73
C GLN A 107 17.52 18.95 4.92
N ARG A 108 17.56 17.75 5.53
CA ARG A 108 17.96 16.53 4.84
C ARG A 108 16.83 16.16 3.88
N VAL A 109 17.07 16.28 2.58
CA VAL A 109 16.17 15.73 1.57
C VAL A 109 16.12 14.22 1.78
N GLU A 110 14.96 13.70 2.18
CA GLU A 110 14.76 12.27 2.26
C GLU A 110 14.74 11.70 0.83
N PRO A 111 15.68 10.81 0.49
CA PRO A 111 15.74 10.24 -0.85
C PRO A 111 14.56 9.28 -1.06
N ASP A 112 14.07 9.20 -2.30
CA ASP A 112 13.06 8.20 -2.70
C ASP A 112 13.53 6.80 -2.24
N PRO A 113 12.75 6.10 -1.40
CA PRO A 113 13.13 4.79 -0.92
C PRO A 113 13.08 3.72 -2.03
N LEU A 114 12.40 4.00 -3.15
CA LEU A 114 12.13 3.06 -4.25
C LEU A 114 12.34 3.71 -5.64
N PRO A 115 13.54 4.21 -5.98
CA PRO A 115 13.77 4.99 -7.20
C PRO A 115 13.55 4.18 -8.49
N GLY A 116 13.64 2.85 -8.43
CA GLY A 116 13.38 1.96 -9.56
C GLY A 116 11.90 1.78 -9.93
N ILE A 117 10.97 2.22 -9.07
CA ILE A 117 9.53 2.04 -9.27
C ILE A 117 8.93 3.41 -9.55
N LYS A 118 8.47 3.65 -10.79
CA LYS A 118 7.87 4.94 -11.16
C LYS A 118 6.37 5.02 -10.81
N ASP A 119 5.65 3.92 -11.01
CA ASP A 119 4.21 3.84 -10.78
C ASP A 119 3.91 2.57 -9.96
N ALA A 120 3.41 2.78 -8.74
CA ALA A 120 3.12 1.70 -7.81
C ALA A 120 1.92 0.84 -8.26
N GLY A 121 0.95 1.43 -8.97
CA GLY A 121 -0.19 0.69 -9.52
C GLY A 121 0.20 -0.20 -10.70
N VAL A 122 1.11 0.26 -11.55
CA VAL A 122 1.71 -0.56 -12.61
C VAL A 122 2.53 -1.71 -12.03
N PHE A 123 3.30 -1.42 -10.97
CA PHE A 123 4.05 -2.46 -10.25
C PHE A 123 3.14 -3.54 -9.64
N LEU A 124 2.02 -3.13 -9.03
CA LEU A 124 0.98 -4.05 -8.52
C LEU A 124 0.46 -4.96 -9.63
N ALA A 125 0.00 -4.39 -10.74
CA ALA A 125 -0.56 -5.15 -11.84
C ALA A 125 0.45 -6.12 -12.48
N ALA A 126 1.69 -5.67 -12.71
CA ALA A 126 2.76 -6.50 -13.25
C ALA A 126 3.12 -7.67 -12.31
N SER A 127 3.18 -7.41 -11.00
CA SER A 127 3.49 -8.44 -10.00
C SER A 127 2.37 -9.49 -9.89
N LEU A 128 1.11 -9.06 -9.95
CA LEU A 128 -0.03 -9.96 -9.98
C LEU A 128 -0.08 -10.80 -11.27
N ALA A 129 0.20 -10.21 -12.43
CA ALA A 129 0.28 -10.94 -13.70
C ALA A 129 1.39 -12.00 -13.68
N LYS A 130 2.57 -11.66 -13.14
CA LYS A 130 3.67 -12.60 -12.95
C LYS A 130 3.26 -13.78 -12.04
N ARG A 131 2.48 -13.51 -10.99
CA ARG A 131 1.92 -14.56 -10.13
C ARG A 131 0.90 -15.42 -10.88
N GLY A 132 -0.01 -14.81 -11.64
CA GLY A 132 -0.99 -15.51 -12.46
C GLY A 132 -0.32 -16.47 -13.46
N ALA A 133 0.77 -16.03 -14.09
CA ALA A 133 1.58 -16.89 -14.97
C ALA A 133 2.22 -18.08 -14.23
N ALA A 134 2.59 -17.94 -12.95
CA ALA A 134 3.15 -19.03 -12.15
C ALA A 134 2.08 -19.99 -11.59
N ALA A 135 0.86 -19.50 -11.34
CA ALA A 135 -0.26 -20.29 -10.84
C ALA A 135 -1.59 -19.83 -11.49
N PRO A 136 -1.89 -20.31 -12.72
CA PRO A 136 -3.04 -19.88 -13.49
C PRO A 136 -4.37 -20.06 -12.74
N GLY A 137 -5.28 -19.09 -12.87
CA GLY A 137 -6.60 -19.14 -12.23
C GLY A 137 -6.66 -18.72 -10.76
N THR A 138 -5.53 -18.65 -10.03
CA THR A 138 -5.52 -18.24 -8.62
C THR A 138 -5.77 -16.75 -8.42
N VAL A 139 -5.13 -15.90 -9.24
CA VAL A 139 -5.28 -14.44 -9.16
C VAL A 139 -6.68 -14.00 -9.61
N PRO A 140 -7.25 -14.48 -10.73
CA PRO A 140 -8.63 -14.17 -11.10
C PRO A 140 -9.64 -14.63 -10.06
N ALA A 141 -9.48 -15.81 -9.46
CA ALA A 141 -10.37 -16.30 -8.41
C ALA A 141 -10.32 -15.41 -7.15
N LEU A 142 -9.12 -14.99 -6.74
CA LEU A 142 -8.95 -14.08 -5.61
C LEU A 142 -9.65 -12.74 -5.85
N VAL A 143 -9.47 -12.17 -7.05
CA VAL A 143 -10.06 -10.88 -7.44
C VAL A 143 -11.59 -10.99 -7.49
N ALA A 144 -12.13 -12.04 -8.12
CA ALA A 144 -13.57 -12.23 -8.24
C ALA A 144 -14.26 -12.46 -6.88
N ALA A 145 -13.59 -13.12 -5.94
CA ALA A 145 -14.18 -13.48 -4.64
C ALA A 145 -14.14 -12.36 -3.59
N HIS A 146 -13.16 -11.45 -3.66
CA HIS A 146 -12.86 -10.55 -2.53
C HIS A 146 -12.70 -9.07 -2.89
N VAL A 147 -12.66 -8.72 -4.18
CA VAL A 147 -12.50 -7.33 -4.64
C VAL A 147 -13.82 -6.80 -5.18
N SER A 148 -14.17 -5.55 -4.84
CA SER A 148 -15.40 -4.90 -5.33
C SER A 148 -15.38 -4.69 -6.84
N ALA A 149 -16.55 -4.61 -7.48
CA ALA A 149 -16.66 -4.44 -8.93
C ALA A 149 -15.93 -3.18 -9.44
N ASP A 150 -15.97 -2.08 -8.69
CA ASP A 150 -15.29 -0.83 -9.05
C ASP A 150 -13.76 -1.01 -9.03
N HIS A 151 -13.23 -1.67 -8.00
CA HIS A 151 -11.80 -1.93 -7.89
C HIS A 151 -11.32 -2.98 -8.91
N GLN A 152 -12.18 -3.92 -9.33
CA GLN A 152 -11.88 -4.84 -10.43
C GLN A 152 -11.68 -4.09 -11.75
N ALA A 153 -12.57 -3.15 -12.08
CA ALA A 153 -12.46 -2.33 -13.28
C ALA A 153 -11.16 -1.49 -13.26
N LYS A 154 -10.82 -0.96 -12.08
CA LYS A 154 -9.56 -0.23 -11.89
C LYS A 154 -8.33 -1.12 -12.08
N LEU A 155 -8.33 -2.30 -11.48
CA LEU A 155 -7.23 -3.25 -11.65
C LEU A 155 -7.04 -3.63 -13.13
N ALA A 156 -8.14 -3.78 -13.89
CA ALA A 156 -8.08 -4.00 -15.34
C ALA A 156 -7.46 -2.81 -16.10
N SER A 157 -7.78 -1.58 -15.70
CA SER A 157 -7.16 -0.35 -16.23
C SER A 157 -5.65 -0.29 -15.91
N LEU A 158 -5.26 -0.62 -14.67
CA LEU A 158 -3.85 -0.69 -14.26
C LEU A 158 -3.09 -1.79 -15.01
N ALA A 159 -3.70 -2.95 -15.22
CA ALA A 159 -3.12 -4.04 -16.01
C ALA A 159 -2.92 -3.63 -17.48
N SER A 160 -3.89 -2.92 -18.06
CA SER A 160 -3.76 -2.37 -19.41
C SER A 160 -2.64 -1.34 -19.51
N ARG A 161 -2.50 -0.45 -18.51
CA ARG A 161 -1.40 0.53 -18.42
C ARG A 161 -0.04 -0.13 -18.26
N ALA A 162 0.01 -1.26 -17.56
CA ALA A 162 1.20 -2.08 -17.39
C ALA A 162 1.51 -2.97 -18.61
N GLY A 163 0.60 -3.08 -19.58
CA GLY A 163 0.75 -3.96 -20.75
C GLY A 163 0.66 -5.46 -20.41
N VAL A 164 -0.04 -5.82 -19.33
CA VAL A 164 -0.15 -7.22 -18.86
C VAL A 164 -1.61 -7.67 -18.81
N GLN A 165 -1.83 -8.98 -18.94
CA GLN A 165 -3.13 -9.62 -18.76
C GLN A 165 -3.11 -10.49 -17.50
N LEU A 166 -4.16 -10.40 -16.68
CA LEU A 166 -4.32 -11.22 -15.48
C LEU A 166 -4.97 -12.55 -15.89
N THR A 167 -4.14 -13.58 -16.09
CA THR A 167 -4.56 -14.97 -16.39
C THR A 167 -4.55 -15.86 -15.16
#